data_AF-A0A258HR93-F1
#
_entry.id   AF-A0A258HR93-F1
#
_cell.length_a   1.000
_cell.length_b   1.000
_cell.length_c   1.000
_cell.angle_alpha   90.00
_cell.angle_beta   90.00
_cell.angle_gamma   90.00
#
_symmetry.space_group_name_H-M   'P 1'
#
loop_
_entity.id
_entity.type
_entity.pdbx_description
1 polymer ?
#
loop_
_entity_poly.entity_id
_entity_poly.type
_entity_poly.pdbx_seq_one_letter_code
_entity_poly.pdbx_strand_id
1 'polypeptide(L)'
;MQFDLVITNPPFQDSVNRKKTPHKLWIDFTLSVFSRLVRDGGSLVQVSPASFASPSNLVLNLMEEHQTHIMRWGTGHHFPEIGSTFSDYWIEKSPNDGRPTRVVAGGERFDIELDSRVFYLPNDISRLALSIHEKVMYADRPRLRVEWDYVTAHNIRRYRENPTLVEVEDAEHPFPVFHTNRSTWWSSIRQDWADSLKVMWTRSGYTKPFFDPGLLGGTDMVYFVRVASIDEGELLAHNMNSSLMRYIYKSAKWSGFGNERVFSMLPELPRDRLLSDADVYAHFDLVQEEVDYVEEHLAPGRRKSK
;
A
#
# COMPACT_ATOMS: atom_id res chain seq x y z
N MET A 1 -1.97 27.44 -25.67
CA MET A 1 -0.52 27.68 -25.53
C MET A 1 0.04 26.57 -24.66
N GLN A 2 1.17 25.98 -25.07
CA GLN A 2 1.91 24.98 -24.29
C GLN A 2 3.33 25.50 -24.03
N PHE A 3 4.00 24.94 -23.03
CA PHE A 3 5.29 25.38 -22.52
C PHE A 3 6.31 24.25 -22.56
N ASP A 4 7.58 24.63 -22.73
CA ASP A 4 8.74 23.73 -22.77
C ASP A 4 9.08 23.22 -21.38
N LEU A 5 8.81 24.03 -20.35
CA LEU A 5 9.07 23.74 -18.96
C LEU A 5 7.94 24.33 -18.10
N VAL A 6 7.35 23.49 -17.27
CA VAL A 6 6.41 23.90 -16.21
C VAL A 6 7.01 23.49 -14.87
N ILE A 7 7.23 24.46 -13.99
CA ILE A 7 7.69 24.25 -12.61
C ILE A 7 6.55 24.62 -11.67
N THR A 8 6.17 23.74 -10.76
CA THR A 8 5.00 24.00 -9.91
C THR A 8 5.06 23.37 -8.51
N ASN A 9 4.35 24.02 -7.60
CA ASN A 9 3.96 23.52 -6.28
C ASN A 9 2.42 23.57 -6.24
N PRO A 10 1.72 22.45 -6.50
CA PRO A 10 0.30 22.45 -6.79
C PRO A 10 -0.54 22.73 -5.55
N PRO A 11 -1.79 23.21 -5.70
CA PRO A 11 -2.74 23.25 -4.60
C PRO A 11 -3.05 21.82 -4.11
N PHE A 12 -2.84 21.55 -2.81
CA PHE A 12 -2.97 20.19 -2.27
C PHE A 12 -4.38 19.79 -1.84
N GLN A 13 -5.14 20.70 -1.23
CA GLN A 13 -6.43 20.41 -0.58
C GLN A 13 -7.58 21.14 -1.27
N ASP A 14 -8.71 20.46 -1.45
CA ASP A 14 -9.98 21.11 -1.76
C ASP A 14 -10.55 21.76 -0.48
N SER A 15 -10.50 23.09 -0.42
CA SER A 15 -11.06 23.86 0.70
C SER A 15 -12.59 23.99 0.64
N VAL A 16 -13.21 23.71 -0.51
CA VAL A 16 -14.64 23.88 -0.78
C VAL A 16 -15.42 22.59 -0.47
N ASN A 17 -14.89 21.42 -0.88
CA ASN A 17 -15.59 20.13 -0.73
C ASN A 17 -15.06 19.25 0.40
N ARG A 18 -14.40 19.80 1.43
CA ARG A 18 -13.75 19.05 2.54
C ARG A 18 -14.55 17.89 3.17
N LYS A 19 -15.88 17.88 3.08
CA LYS A 19 -16.77 16.89 3.71
C LYS A 19 -17.26 15.78 2.77
N LYS A 20 -16.99 15.85 1.46
CA LYS A 20 -17.25 14.78 0.50
C LYS A 20 -15.90 14.16 0.14
N THR A 21 -15.82 12.83 0.14
CA THR A 21 -14.63 11.97 -0.08
C THR A 21 -13.35 12.75 -0.38
N PRO A 22 -12.31 12.74 0.48
CA PRO A 22 -11.19 13.68 0.38
C PRO A 22 -10.48 13.60 -0.98
N HIS A 23 -10.91 14.45 -1.91
CA HIS A 23 -10.32 14.60 -3.23
C HIS A 23 -9.02 15.39 -3.07
N LYS A 24 -7.91 14.75 -3.41
CA LYS A 24 -6.58 15.36 -3.39
C LYS A 24 -6.41 16.18 -4.68
N LEU A 25 -6.67 17.49 -4.63
CA LEU A 25 -6.62 18.37 -5.81
C LEU A 25 -5.31 18.30 -6.59
N TRP A 26 -4.19 18.05 -5.90
CA TRP A 26 -2.88 18.03 -6.56
C TRP A 26 -2.78 16.96 -7.64
N ILE A 27 -3.49 15.82 -7.52
CA ILE A 27 -3.46 14.76 -8.54
C ILE A 27 -4.08 15.29 -9.83
N ASP A 28 -5.31 15.80 -9.76
CA ASP A 28 -6.03 16.34 -10.91
C ASP A 28 -5.33 17.56 -11.52
N PHE A 29 -4.74 18.41 -10.66
CA PHE A 29 -3.92 19.53 -11.11
C PHE A 29 -2.70 19.05 -11.89
N THR A 30 -1.97 18.04 -11.38
CA THR A 30 -0.79 17.48 -12.03
C THR A 30 -1.14 16.96 -13.42
N LEU A 31 -2.19 16.14 -13.53
CA LEU A 31 -2.64 15.56 -14.79
C LEU A 31 -3.12 16.65 -15.77
N SER A 32 -3.83 17.67 -15.28
CA SER A 32 -4.30 18.79 -16.10
C SER A 32 -3.13 19.62 -16.63
N VAL A 33 -2.14 19.93 -15.80
CA VAL A 33 -0.94 20.67 -16.21
C VAL A 33 -0.15 19.88 -17.22
N PHE A 34 0.12 18.60 -16.95
CA PHE A 34 0.92 17.76 -17.83
C PHE A 34 0.24 17.55 -19.20
N SER A 35 -1.06 17.29 -19.22
CA SER A 35 -1.80 17.09 -20.48
C SER A 35 -1.98 18.39 -21.28
N ARG A 36 -2.33 19.51 -20.63
CA ARG A 36 -2.77 20.74 -21.32
C ARG A 36 -1.68 21.78 -21.50
N LEU A 37 -0.73 21.87 -20.57
CA LEU A 37 0.25 22.96 -20.53
C LEU A 37 1.66 22.52 -20.94
N VAL A 38 2.04 21.26 -20.73
CA VAL A 38 3.35 20.75 -21.17
C VAL A 38 3.26 20.31 -22.63
N ARG A 39 4.13 20.85 -23.49
CA ARG A 39 4.25 20.41 -24.89
C ARG A 39 4.91 19.03 -24.97
N ASP A 40 4.78 18.33 -26.09
CA ASP A 40 5.51 17.08 -26.30
C ASP A 40 7.03 17.33 -26.31
N GLY A 41 7.78 16.48 -25.61
CA GLY A 41 9.20 16.69 -25.29
C GLY A 41 9.47 17.83 -24.28
N GLY A 42 8.42 18.47 -23.75
CA GLY A 42 8.51 19.44 -22.65
C GLY A 42 8.62 18.76 -21.29
N SER A 43 8.87 19.53 -20.24
CA SER A 43 9.12 19.01 -18.89
C SER A 43 8.16 19.56 -17.84
N LEU A 44 7.72 18.69 -16.93
CA LEU A 44 7.09 19.02 -15.67
C LEU A 44 8.08 18.77 -14.52
N VAL A 45 8.35 19.82 -13.74
CA VAL A 45 9.09 19.73 -12.48
C VAL A 45 8.14 20.12 -11.36
N GLN A 46 7.90 19.22 -10.41
CA GLN A 46 6.86 19.43 -9.41
C GLN A 46 7.25 18.93 -8.03
N VAL A 47 6.86 19.68 -6.99
CA VAL A 47 6.81 19.21 -5.60
C VAL A 47 5.43 18.62 -5.32
N SER A 48 5.34 17.45 -4.70
CA SER A 48 4.05 16.84 -4.33
C SER A 48 4.15 16.01 -3.04
N PRO A 49 3.02 15.59 -2.43
CA PRO A 49 3.08 14.66 -1.30
C PRO A 49 3.68 13.33 -1.75
N ALA A 50 4.55 12.72 -0.93
CA ALA A 50 5.22 11.47 -1.26
C ALA A 50 4.26 10.28 -1.54
N SER A 51 2.97 10.43 -1.24
CA SER A 51 1.91 9.48 -1.59
C SER A 51 1.70 9.26 -3.10
N PHE A 52 2.41 9.99 -3.98
CA PHE A 52 2.49 9.64 -5.40
C PHE A 52 3.06 8.22 -5.60
N ALA A 53 3.90 7.74 -4.68
CA ALA A 53 4.47 6.39 -4.67
C ALA A 53 3.45 5.24 -4.48
N SER A 54 2.17 5.55 -4.20
CA SER A 54 1.17 4.53 -3.89
C SER A 54 0.60 3.85 -5.15
N PRO A 55 0.22 2.55 -5.09
CA PRO A 55 -0.14 1.78 -6.28
C PRO A 55 -1.35 2.26 -7.07
N SER A 56 -2.21 3.07 -6.45
CA SER A 56 -3.42 3.61 -7.08
C SER A 56 -3.24 5.07 -7.50
N ASN A 57 -2.03 5.62 -7.44
CA ASN A 57 -1.79 7.01 -7.73
C ASN A 57 -1.53 7.21 -9.23
N LEU A 58 -2.35 8.04 -9.86
CA LEU A 58 -2.26 8.36 -11.29
C LEU A 58 -0.95 9.06 -11.67
N VAL A 59 -0.26 9.70 -10.71
CA VAL A 59 1.04 10.30 -10.96
C VAL A 59 2.14 9.26 -11.11
N LEU A 60 2.06 8.11 -10.42
CA LEU A 60 3.01 7.01 -10.65
C LEU A 60 2.78 6.39 -12.04
N ASN A 61 1.53 6.20 -12.45
CA ASN A 61 1.22 5.76 -13.82
C ASN A 61 1.77 6.75 -14.86
N LEU A 62 1.69 8.06 -14.58
CA LEU A 62 2.28 9.07 -15.46
C LEU A 62 3.79 8.88 -15.61
N MET A 63 4.48 8.53 -14.52
CA MET A 63 5.93 8.26 -14.49
C MET A 63 6.30 6.91 -15.14
N GLU A 64 5.38 5.94 -15.15
CA GLU A 64 5.52 4.69 -15.91
C GLU A 64 5.38 4.95 -17.42
N GLU A 65 4.39 5.75 -17.81
CA GLU A 65 4.08 6.05 -19.22
C GLU A 65 5.08 7.02 -19.86
N HIS A 66 5.72 7.89 -19.06
CA HIS A 66 6.57 8.98 -19.55
C HIS A 66 7.95 9.00 -18.89
N GLN A 67 8.94 9.52 -19.60
CA GLN A 67 10.31 9.54 -19.09
C GLN A 67 10.44 10.37 -17.81
N THR A 68 10.77 9.71 -16.71
CA THR A 68 11.10 10.38 -15.45
C THR A 68 12.62 10.44 -15.29
N HIS A 69 13.16 11.65 -15.13
CA HIS A 69 14.60 11.86 -15.05
C HIS A 69 15.12 11.76 -13.62
N ILE A 70 14.38 12.36 -12.68
CA ILE A 70 14.76 12.37 -11.27
C ILE A 70 13.54 12.37 -10.35
N MET A 71 13.68 11.70 -9.22
CA MET A 71 12.78 11.78 -8.07
C MET A 71 13.60 11.99 -6.80
N ARG A 72 13.22 12.97 -5.97
CA ARG A 72 13.91 13.31 -4.72
C ARG A 72 12.94 13.22 -3.56
N TRP A 73 13.28 12.40 -2.57
CA TRP A 73 12.54 12.29 -1.31
C TRP A 73 13.08 13.25 -0.27
N GLY A 74 12.20 13.71 0.62
CA GLY A 74 12.60 14.54 1.76
C GLY A 74 12.60 16.04 1.48
N THR A 75 11.99 16.51 0.39
CA THR A 75 11.79 17.94 0.08
C THR A 75 10.92 18.66 1.13
N GLY A 76 10.28 17.89 2.03
CA GLY A 76 9.46 18.39 3.14
C GLY A 76 10.15 19.33 4.12
N HIS A 77 11.48 19.37 4.18
CA HIS A 77 12.22 20.30 5.04
C HIS A 77 11.99 21.78 4.68
N HIS A 78 11.51 22.07 3.46
CA HIS A 78 11.06 23.40 3.05
C HIS A 78 9.66 23.77 3.58
N PHE A 79 8.93 22.83 4.19
CA PHE A 79 7.55 22.99 4.67
C PHE A 79 7.42 22.54 6.15
N PRO A 80 8.18 23.12 7.10
CA PRO A 80 8.31 22.61 8.47
C PRO A 80 7.00 22.61 9.27
N GLU A 81 6.04 23.45 8.91
CA GLU A 81 4.74 23.57 9.60
C GLU A 81 3.68 22.60 9.05
N ILE A 82 3.99 21.89 7.96
CA ILE A 82 3.02 21.03 7.28
C ILE A 82 3.25 19.57 7.70
N GLY A 83 2.27 18.98 8.36
CA GLY A 83 2.28 17.58 8.81
C GLY A 83 2.12 16.55 7.68
N SER A 84 2.96 16.62 6.64
CA SER A 84 2.99 15.70 5.50
C SER A 84 4.42 15.44 5.04
N THR A 85 4.64 14.33 4.34
CA THR A 85 5.89 14.09 3.60
C THR A 85 5.77 14.67 2.20
N PHE A 86 6.87 15.24 1.71
CA PHE A 86 6.96 15.82 0.37
C PHE A 86 8.20 15.32 -0.34
N SER A 87 8.04 15.21 -1.66
CA SER A 87 9.06 14.83 -2.61
C SER A 87 8.91 15.73 -3.83
N ASP A 88 9.93 15.75 -4.68
CA ASP A 88 9.84 16.40 -5.97
C ASP A 88 10.36 15.49 -7.08
N TYR A 89 9.95 15.78 -8.31
CA TYR A 89 10.30 14.97 -9.46
C TYR A 89 10.32 15.79 -10.74
N TRP A 90 10.96 15.22 -11.76
CA TRP A 90 11.01 15.75 -13.12
C TRP A 90 10.56 14.68 -14.10
N ILE A 91 9.44 14.92 -14.76
CA ILE A 91 8.87 14.09 -15.82
C ILE A 91 8.96 14.86 -17.14
N GLU A 92 9.54 14.26 -18.16
CA GLU A 92 9.50 14.74 -19.53
C GLU A 92 8.29 14.12 -20.24
N LYS A 93 7.55 14.91 -21.02
CA LYS A 93 6.43 14.44 -21.83
C LYS A 93 6.91 13.77 -23.10
N SER A 94 7.61 12.67 -22.92
CA SER A 94 8.02 11.73 -23.95
C SER A 94 7.72 10.32 -23.44
N PRO A 95 7.44 9.34 -24.32
CA PRO A 95 7.25 7.96 -23.90
C PRO A 95 8.43 7.48 -23.07
N ASN A 96 8.15 6.76 -22.00
CA ASN A 96 9.19 6.06 -21.26
C ASN A 96 9.87 5.04 -22.18
N ASP A 97 11.18 5.19 -22.37
CA ASP A 97 11.99 4.35 -23.26
C ASP A 97 12.91 3.40 -22.47
N GLY A 98 12.66 3.23 -21.17
CA GLY A 98 13.44 2.38 -20.28
C GLY A 98 14.70 3.05 -19.73
N ARG A 99 14.96 4.33 -20.03
CA ARG A 99 16.07 5.04 -19.41
C ARG A 99 15.85 5.13 -17.89
N PRO A 100 16.91 4.89 -17.08
CA PRO A 100 16.76 4.91 -15.64
C PRO A 100 16.36 6.28 -15.09
N THR A 101 15.50 6.27 -14.08
CA THR A 101 15.18 7.41 -13.23
C THR A 101 16.15 7.50 -12.06
N ARG A 102 16.79 8.66 -11.89
CA ARG A 102 17.64 8.94 -10.72
C ARG A 102 16.78 9.13 -9.47
N VAL A 103 17.03 8.35 -8.44
CA VAL A 103 16.42 8.51 -7.11
C VAL A 103 17.43 9.16 -6.15
N VAL A 104 16.96 10.11 -5.35
CA VAL A 104 17.72 10.66 -4.22
C VAL A 104 16.86 10.54 -2.96
N ALA A 105 17.30 9.74 -2.00
CA ALA A 105 16.57 9.49 -0.77
C ALA A 105 17.54 9.18 0.37
N GLY A 106 17.33 9.72 1.57
CA GLY A 106 18.12 9.37 2.76
C GLY A 106 19.63 9.66 2.66
N GLY A 107 20.06 10.53 1.74
CA GLY A 107 21.48 10.78 1.46
C GLY A 107 22.09 9.84 0.40
N GLU A 108 21.35 8.83 -0.04
CA GLU A 108 21.73 7.94 -1.14
C GLU A 108 21.31 8.50 -2.49
N ARG A 109 22.01 8.03 -3.53
CA ARG A 109 21.68 8.26 -4.95
C ARG A 109 21.80 6.94 -5.69
N PHE A 110 20.74 6.53 -6.36
CA PHE A 110 20.69 5.29 -7.13
C PHE A 110 19.73 5.44 -8.31
N ASP A 111 19.78 4.53 -9.26
CA ASP A 111 18.97 4.55 -10.47
C ASP A 111 17.96 3.39 -10.43
N ILE A 112 16.76 3.63 -10.94
CA ILE A 112 15.70 2.61 -11.06
C ILE A 112 15.06 2.68 -12.45
N GLU A 113 14.51 1.56 -12.92
CA GLU A 113 13.63 1.55 -14.09
C GLU A 113 12.18 1.62 -13.60
N LEU A 114 11.42 2.62 -14.07
CA LEU A 114 10.00 2.77 -13.75
C LEU A 114 9.15 2.14 -14.85
N ASP A 115 9.05 0.82 -14.87
CA ASP A 115 8.16 0.10 -15.79
C ASP A 115 6.94 -0.48 -15.07
N SER A 116 6.10 -1.20 -15.82
CA SER A 116 4.86 -1.80 -15.32
C SER A 116 5.05 -2.84 -14.22
N ARG A 117 6.27 -3.34 -13.97
CA ARG A 117 6.58 -4.23 -12.84
C ARG A 117 6.61 -3.46 -11.53
N VAL A 118 6.98 -2.17 -11.57
CA VAL A 118 7.07 -1.30 -10.39
C VAL A 118 5.74 -0.64 -10.11
N PHE A 119 4.77 -1.43 -9.63
CA PHE A 119 3.41 -0.94 -9.38
C PHE A 119 3.26 -0.10 -8.10
N TYR A 120 4.33 0.11 -7.32
CA TYR A 120 4.42 1.08 -6.21
C TYR A 120 5.87 1.32 -5.82
N LEU A 121 6.13 2.32 -4.98
CA LEU A 121 7.43 2.52 -4.33
C LEU A 121 7.29 2.45 -2.79
N PRO A 122 8.18 1.73 -2.08
CA PRO A 122 8.12 1.63 -0.62
C PRO A 122 8.33 3.00 0.06
N ASN A 123 7.73 3.23 1.23
CA ASN A 123 7.83 4.53 1.91
C ASN A 123 9.22 4.82 2.48
N ASP A 124 9.99 3.79 2.77
CA ASP A 124 11.39 3.79 3.20
C ASP A 124 12.33 3.61 2.00
N ILE A 125 11.98 4.20 0.85
CA ILE A 125 12.71 4.05 -0.40
C ILE A 125 14.23 4.21 -0.22
N SER A 126 14.94 3.17 -0.63
CA SER A 126 16.39 3.03 -0.64
C SER A 126 16.76 1.94 -1.64
N ARG A 127 18.06 1.77 -1.93
CA ARG A 127 18.52 0.66 -2.78
C ARG A 127 18.12 -0.70 -2.19
N LEU A 128 18.28 -0.88 -0.88
CA LEU A 128 17.96 -2.14 -0.21
C LEU A 128 16.45 -2.39 -0.15
N ALA A 129 15.65 -1.37 0.17
CA ALA A 129 14.19 -1.49 0.17
C ALA A 129 13.66 -1.93 -1.20
N LEU A 130 14.15 -1.33 -2.29
CA LEU A 130 13.72 -1.72 -3.63
C LEU A 130 14.18 -3.13 -3.99
N SER A 131 15.43 -3.50 -3.70
CA SER A 131 15.93 -4.85 -3.94
C SER A 131 15.08 -5.93 -3.24
N ILE A 132 14.66 -5.67 -1.99
CA ILE A 132 13.75 -6.55 -1.25
C ILE A 132 12.39 -6.63 -1.93
N HIS A 133 11.80 -5.47 -2.27
CA HIS A 133 10.49 -5.41 -2.90
C HIS A 133 10.48 -6.03 -4.31
N GLU A 134 11.58 -5.95 -5.05
CA GLU A 134 11.77 -6.63 -6.34
C GLU A 134 11.69 -8.15 -6.17
N LYS A 135 12.42 -8.71 -5.20
CA LYS A 135 12.45 -10.16 -4.94
C LYS A 135 11.11 -10.72 -4.44
N VAL A 136 10.39 -9.93 -3.63
CA VAL A 136 9.19 -10.39 -2.94
C VAL A 136 7.90 -10.03 -3.70
N MET A 137 7.80 -8.79 -4.16
CA MET A 137 6.54 -8.21 -4.65
C MET A 137 6.52 -8.02 -6.16
N TYR A 138 7.63 -7.64 -6.80
CA TYR A 138 7.65 -7.40 -8.26
C TYR A 138 8.05 -8.63 -9.08
N ALA A 139 8.69 -9.64 -8.46
CA ALA A 139 9.06 -10.88 -9.11
C ALA A 139 7.84 -11.64 -9.64
N ASP A 140 7.97 -12.24 -10.83
CA ASP A 140 6.93 -13.11 -11.38
C ASP A 140 6.88 -14.44 -10.60
N ARG A 141 5.97 -14.50 -9.64
CA ARG A 141 5.76 -15.63 -8.71
C ARG A 141 4.26 -15.85 -8.53
N PRO A 142 3.83 -17.09 -8.20
CA PRO A 142 2.46 -17.33 -7.78
C PRO A 142 2.04 -16.38 -6.66
N ARG A 143 0.80 -15.90 -6.73
CA ARG A 143 0.24 -14.92 -5.78
C ARG A 143 -0.85 -15.58 -4.95
N LEU A 144 -1.00 -15.11 -3.72
CA LEU A 144 -2.15 -15.45 -2.91
C LEU A 144 -3.45 -15.04 -3.62
N ARG A 145 -4.43 -15.94 -3.63
CA ARG A 145 -5.78 -15.62 -4.08
C ARG A 145 -6.52 -14.82 -3.00
N VAL A 146 -6.19 -13.54 -2.89
CA VAL A 146 -6.81 -12.63 -1.93
C VAL A 146 -8.22 -12.27 -2.39
N GLU A 147 -9.18 -12.43 -1.48
CA GLU A 147 -10.59 -12.10 -1.63
C GLU A 147 -10.98 -10.96 -0.67
N TRP A 148 -12.05 -10.23 -1.00
CA TRP A 148 -12.64 -9.16 -0.19
C TRP A 148 -14.12 -8.97 -0.57
N ASP A 149 -14.88 -8.27 0.28
CA ASP A 149 -16.28 -7.93 0.03
C ASP A 149 -16.55 -6.47 0.44
N TYR A 150 -16.73 -5.59 -0.56
CA TYR A 150 -17.05 -4.18 -0.35
C TYR A 150 -18.54 -3.89 -0.25
N VAL A 151 -19.41 -4.90 -0.34
CA VAL A 151 -20.84 -4.67 -0.54
C VAL A 151 -21.64 -5.05 0.70
N THR A 152 -21.45 -6.25 1.24
CA THR A 152 -22.37 -6.81 2.24
C THR A 152 -22.29 -6.07 3.57
N ALA A 153 -21.07 -5.95 4.13
CA ALA A 153 -20.80 -5.31 5.42
C ALA A 153 -19.96 -4.01 5.28
N HIS A 154 -20.22 -3.20 4.25
CA HIS A 154 -19.52 -1.92 4.08
C HIS A 154 -19.80 -0.97 5.25
N ASN A 155 -18.76 -0.34 5.79
CA ASN A 155 -18.85 0.59 6.94
C ASN A 155 -19.96 1.65 6.81
N ILE A 156 -20.26 2.17 5.62
CA ILE A 156 -21.29 3.19 5.39
C ILE A 156 -22.69 2.71 5.76
N ARG A 157 -22.92 1.40 5.76
CA ARG A 157 -24.21 0.79 6.12
C ARG A 157 -24.60 1.04 7.57
N ARG A 158 -23.64 1.37 8.44
CA ARG A 158 -23.89 1.72 9.85
C ARG A 158 -24.59 3.07 10.04
N TYR A 159 -24.56 3.93 9.04
CA TYR A 159 -25.15 5.28 9.10
C TYR A 159 -26.52 5.37 8.41
N ARG A 160 -27.08 4.24 7.96
CA ARG A 160 -28.41 4.21 7.34
C ARG A 160 -29.49 4.25 8.44
N GLU A 161 -30.70 4.67 8.06
CA GLU A 161 -31.87 4.69 8.96
C GLU A 161 -32.13 3.32 9.58
N ASN A 162 -32.04 2.25 8.78
CA ASN A 162 -32.04 0.86 9.23
C ASN A 162 -30.65 0.27 8.95
N PRO A 163 -29.71 0.32 9.91
CA PRO A 163 -28.38 -0.20 9.71
C PRO A 163 -28.43 -1.72 9.52
N THR A 164 -27.51 -2.23 8.71
CA THR A 164 -27.26 -3.70 8.59
C THR A 164 -25.96 -4.09 9.27
N LEU A 165 -25.35 -3.13 9.98
CA LEU A 165 -24.04 -3.21 10.60
C LEU A 165 -24.00 -2.28 11.81
N VAL A 166 -23.70 -2.81 12.98
CA VAL A 166 -23.64 -2.10 14.26
C VAL A 166 -22.34 -2.44 15.00
N GLU A 167 -21.91 -1.56 15.91
CA GLU A 167 -20.64 -1.76 16.64
C GLU A 167 -20.79 -2.70 17.85
N VAL A 168 -22.00 -2.85 18.38
CA VAL A 168 -22.33 -3.67 19.56
C VAL A 168 -23.39 -4.68 19.16
N GLU A 169 -23.22 -5.93 19.59
CA GLU A 169 -24.14 -7.03 19.30
C GLU A 169 -25.56 -6.73 19.79
N ASP A 170 -26.55 -7.10 18.98
CA ASP A 170 -27.96 -7.12 19.36
C ASP A 170 -28.68 -8.28 18.66
N ALA A 171 -29.96 -8.47 18.99
CA ALA A 171 -30.76 -9.57 18.45
C ALA A 171 -31.01 -9.47 16.94
N GLU A 172 -30.96 -8.28 16.34
CA GLU A 172 -31.15 -8.06 14.91
C GLU A 172 -29.83 -8.24 14.13
N HIS A 173 -28.69 -8.13 14.80
CA HIS A 173 -27.35 -8.22 14.21
C HIS A 173 -26.52 -9.35 14.84
N PRO A 174 -26.89 -10.63 14.66
CA PRO A 174 -26.23 -11.74 15.36
C PRO A 174 -24.88 -12.16 14.73
N PHE A 175 -24.50 -11.62 13.56
CA PHE A 175 -23.36 -12.14 12.80
C PHE A 175 -22.10 -11.30 13.02
N PRO A 176 -21.03 -11.84 13.63
CA PRO A 176 -19.81 -11.08 13.88
C PRO A 176 -19.04 -10.83 12.57
N VAL A 177 -18.56 -9.60 12.40
CA VAL A 177 -17.71 -9.21 11.27
C VAL A 177 -16.44 -8.54 11.77
N PHE A 178 -15.29 -9.05 11.31
CA PHE A 178 -14.01 -8.42 11.59
C PHE A 178 -13.94 -7.04 10.94
N HIS A 179 -13.48 -6.02 11.66
CA HIS A 179 -13.33 -4.66 11.13
C HIS A 179 -11.89 -4.17 11.21
N THR A 180 -11.33 -4.17 12.42
CA THR A 180 -9.92 -3.85 12.67
C THR A 180 -9.37 -4.77 13.74
N ASN A 181 -8.04 -4.80 13.92
CA ASN A 181 -7.41 -5.59 15.01
C ASN A 181 -7.92 -5.27 16.42
N ARG A 182 -8.63 -4.15 16.62
CA ARG A 182 -9.19 -3.75 17.91
C ARG A 182 -10.71 -3.89 17.99
N SER A 183 -11.38 -4.26 16.90
CA SER A 183 -12.83 -4.17 16.81
C SER A 183 -13.41 -5.26 15.93
N THR A 184 -14.39 -5.95 16.49
CA THR A 184 -15.38 -6.76 15.79
C THR A 184 -16.70 -5.99 15.83
N TRP A 185 -17.39 -5.92 14.70
CA TRP A 185 -18.73 -5.36 14.57
C TRP A 185 -19.72 -6.49 14.29
N TRP A 186 -20.99 -6.15 14.11
CA TRP A 186 -22.08 -7.12 14.04
C TRP A 186 -23.04 -6.78 12.91
N SER A 187 -23.41 -7.76 12.11
CA SER A 187 -24.28 -7.60 10.94
C SER A 187 -25.56 -8.41 11.08
N SER A 188 -26.63 -7.88 10.48
CA SER A 188 -27.89 -8.61 10.29
C SER A 188 -27.85 -9.54 9.08
N ILE A 189 -26.81 -9.44 8.24
CA ILE A 189 -26.62 -10.26 7.06
C ILE A 189 -25.35 -11.07 7.22
N ARG A 190 -25.47 -12.39 7.16
CA ARG A 190 -24.30 -13.27 7.15
C ARG A 190 -23.70 -13.31 5.75
N GLN A 191 -22.42 -13.00 5.66
CA GLN A 191 -21.67 -13.16 4.41
C GLN A 191 -21.54 -14.64 4.06
N ASP A 192 -21.73 -14.98 2.78
CA ASP A 192 -21.68 -16.35 2.25
C ASP A 192 -20.33 -17.04 2.50
N TRP A 193 -19.27 -16.26 2.61
CA TRP A 193 -17.91 -16.71 2.87
C TRP A 193 -17.55 -16.82 4.35
N ALA A 194 -18.41 -16.37 5.27
CA ALA A 194 -18.14 -16.36 6.70
C ALA A 194 -17.85 -17.76 7.26
N ASP A 195 -18.50 -18.79 6.73
CA ASP A 195 -18.30 -20.20 7.15
C ASP A 195 -17.00 -20.85 6.64
N SER A 196 -16.31 -20.21 5.70
CA SER A 196 -15.09 -20.82 5.14
C SER A 196 -13.91 -20.69 6.10
N LEU A 197 -13.07 -21.73 6.13
CA LEU A 197 -11.75 -21.67 6.73
C LEU A 197 -10.91 -20.66 5.94
N LYS A 198 -10.33 -19.68 6.63
CA LYS A 198 -9.65 -18.57 5.97
C LYS A 198 -8.58 -17.92 6.85
N VAL A 199 -7.56 -17.36 6.23
CA VAL A 199 -6.64 -16.41 6.86
C VAL A 199 -7.10 -15.02 6.49
N MET A 200 -7.29 -14.14 7.47
CA MET A 200 -7.84 -12.80 7.25
C MET A 200 -7.02 -11.70 7.94
N TRP A 201 -7.09 -10.49 7.40
CA TRP A 201 -6.45 -9.29 7.96
C TRP A 201 -7.21 -8.03 7.57
N THR A 202 -6.94 -6.94 8.28
CA THR A 202 -7.49 -5.61 7.97
C THR A 202 -6.45 -4.75 7.29
N ARG A 203 -6.90 -3.84 6.41
CA ARG A 203 -6.06 -2.75 5.89
C ARG A 203 -5.81 -1.64 6.90
N SER A 204 -6.59 -1.59 7.99
CA SER A 204 -6.48 -0.53 9.00
C SER A 204 -5.41 -0.84 10.03
N GLY A 205 -4.54 0.13 10.33
CA GLY A 205 -3.50 -0.07 11.35
C GLY A 205 -2.46 -1.10 10.91
N TYR A 206 -2.00 -1.95 11.81
CA TYR A 206 -0.98 -2.96 11.48
C TYR A 206 -1.63 -4.16 10.79
N THR A 207 -1.14 -4.56 9.62
CA THR A 207 -1.57 -5.81 9.01
C THR A 207 -1.10 -6.97 9.88
N LYS A 208 -2.05 -7.73 10.42
CA LYS A 208 -1.81 -8.88 11.30
C LYS A 208 -2.71 -10.02 10.82
N PRO A 209 -2.23 -10.85 9.87
CA PRO A 209 -2.96 -12.02 9.42
C PRO A 209 -3.24 -12.99 10.57
N PHE A 210 -4.42 -13.59 10.59
CA PHE A 210 -4.79 -14.64 11.54
C PHE A 210 -5.73 -15.64 10.89
N PHE A 211 -5.70 -16.87 11.38
CA PHE A 211 -6.61 -17.92 10.94
C PHE A 211 -7.98 -17.77 11.61
N ASP A 212 -9.04 -17.85 10.81
CA ASP A 212 -10.44 -17.91 11.23
C ASP A 212 -11.04 -19.26 10.80
N PRO A 213 -11.58 -20.05 11.75
CA PRO A 213 -12.12 -21.38 11.47
C PRO A 213 -13.57 -21.35 10.93
N GLY A 214 -13.99 -20.26 10.28
CA GLY A 214 -15.34 -20.12 9.73
C GLY A 214 -16.32 -19.38 10.65
N LEU A 215 -15.83 -18.47 11.50
CA LEU A 215 -16.67 -17.74 12.46
C LEU A 215 -17.01 -16.34 11.97
N LEU A 216 -16.03 -15.66 11.38
CA LEU A 216 -16.11 -14.23 11.11
C LEU A 216 -16.45 -13.95 9.64
N GLY A 217 -17.37 -13.00 9.44
CA GLY A 217 -17.38 -12.18 8.23
C GLY A 217 -16.34 -11.05 8.32
N GLY A 218 -16.44 -10.05 7.47
CA GLY A 218 -15.54 -8.91 7.46
C GLY A 218 -16.14 -7.71 6.75
N THR A 219 -15.79 -6.51 7.23
CA THR A 219 -16.22 -5.27 6.57
C THR A 219 -15.41 -4.98 5.31
N ASP A 220 -15.70 -3.86 4.65
CA ASP A 220 -14.92 -3.26 3.54
C ASP A 220 -13.43 -2.97 3.86
N MET A 221 -12.98 -3.27 5.06
CA MET A 221 -11.58 -3.10 5.48
C MET A 221 -10.80 -4.42 5.48
N VAL A 222 -11.49 -5.55 5.26
CA VAL A 222 -10.96 -6.89 5.46
C VAL A 222 -10.65 -7.56 4.13
N TYR A 223 -9.53 -8.29 4.14
CA TYR A 223 -9.09 -9.15 3.06
C TYR A 223 -8.85 -10.54 3.64
N PHE A 224 -9.03 -11.57 2.83
CA PHE A 224 -8.85 -12.95 3.28
C PHE A 224 -8.38 -13.87 2.17
N VAL A 225 -7.86 -15.03 2.56
CA VAL A 225 -7.50 -16.15 1.68
C VAL A 225 -8.15 -17.39 2.25
N ARG A 226 -8.94 -18.10 1.44
CA ARG A 226 -9.51 -19.39 1.86
C ARG A 226 -8.45 -20.47 1.88
N VAL A 227 -8.61 -21.40 2.82
CA VAL A 227 -7.74 -22.55 3.02
C VAL A 227 -8.57 -23.82 3.10
N ALA A 228 -7.97 -24.98 2.79
CA ALA A 228 -8.67 -26.26 2.75
C ALA A 228 -8.77 -26.95 4.12
N SER A 229 -7.92 -26.59 5.08
CA SER A 229 -7.87 -27.21 6.40
C SER A 229 -7.45 -26.23 7.49
N ILE A 230 -7.64 -26.63 8.76
CA ILE A 230 -7.18 -25.89 9.93
C ILE A 230 -5.65 -25.77 9.90
N ASP A 231 -4.94 -26.89 9.70
CA ASP A 231 -3.48 -26.92 9.64
C ASP A 231 -2.94 -25.96 8.58
N GLU A 232 -3.49 -25.99 7.36
CA GLU A 232 -3.11 -25.06 6.28
C GLU A 232 -3.34 -23.59 6.69
N GLY A 233 -4.46 -23.31 7.36
CA GLY A 233 -4.79 -21.99 7.85
C GLY A 233 -3.84 -21.46 8.91
N GLU A 234 -3.50 -22.28 9.90
CA GLU A 234 -2.55 -21.94 10.95
C GLU A 234 -1.14 -21.72 10.38
N LEU A 235 -0.69 -22.60 9.47
CA LEU A 235 0.60 -22.48 8.81
C LEU A 235 0.70 -21.22 7.94
N LEU A 236 -0.31 -20.93 7.12
CA LEU A 236 -0.34 -19.72 6.30
C LEU A 236 -0.39 -18.46 7.17
N ALA A 237 -1.23 -18.43 8.20
CA ALA A 237 -1.30 -17.31 9.13
C ALA A 237 0.05 -17.05 9.82
N HIS A 238 0.75 -18.11 10.26
CA HIS A 238 2.09 -17.99 10.83
C HIS A 238 3.09 -17.43 9.81
N ASN A 239 3.18 -18.04 8.62
CA ASN A 239 4.17 -17.66 7.59
C ASN A 239 3.96 -16.20 7.11
N MET A 240 2.72 -15.75 7.00
CA MET A 240 2.39 -14.35 6.68
C MET A 240 2.75 -13.35 7.79
N ASN A 241 3.04 -13.80 9.02
CA ASN A 241 3.51 -12.96 10.12
C ASN A 241 5.04 -12.96 10.31
N SER A 242 5.79 -13.61 9.42
CA SER A 242 7.26 -13.54 9.40
C SER A 242 7.78 -12.09 9.34
N SER A 243 9.02 -11.86 9.79
CA SER A 243 9.68 -10.56 9.74
C SER A 243 9.63 -9.94 8.34
N LEU A 244 9.98 -10.69 7.29
CA LEU A 244 9.94 -10.18 5.93
C LEU A 244 8.56 -9.65 5.54
N MET A 245 7.50 -10.42 5.80
CA MET A 245 6.14 -10.01 5.44
C MET A 245 5.66 -8.81 6.27
N ARG A 246 5.99 -8.78 7.58
CA ARG A 246 5.72 -7.61 8.44
C ARG A 246 6.42 -6.36 7.93
N TYR A 247 7.65 -6.48 7.41
CA TYR A 247 8.36 -5.38 6.77
C TYR A 247 7.64 -4.91 5.52
N ILE A 248 7.26 -5.82 4.60
CA ILE A 248 6.49 -5.47 3.39
C ILE A 248 5.20 -4.72 3.73
N TYR A 249 4.42 -5.18 4.72
CA TYR A 249 3.20 -4.50 5.14
C TYR A 249 3.47 -3.11 5.73
N LYS A 250 4.61 -2.92 6.39
CA LYS A 250 5.01 -1.66 7.01
C LYS A 250 5.48 -0.65 5.96
N SER A 251 6.28 -1.08 4.99
CA SER A 251 6.86 -0.24 3.94
C SER A 251 5.86 0.09 2.83
N ALA A 252 4.91 -0.81 2.51
CA ALA A 252 3.90 -0.63 1.46
C ALA A 252 2.55 -0.10 1.99
N LYS A 253 2.60 1.02 2.72
CA LYS A 253 1.45 1.54 3.48
C LYS A 253 1.31 3.05 3.38
N TRP A 254 0.15 3.57 2.96
CA TRP A 254 -0.04 5.01 2.78
C TRP A 254 -1.20 5.53 3.61
N SER A 255 -1.01 6.72 4.20
CA SER A 255 -2.04 7.38 5.03
C SER A 255 -2.58 6.51 6.18
N GLY A 256 -1.78 5.57 6.69
CA GLY A 256 -2.20 4.70 7.79
C GLY A 256 -2.95 3.43 7.36
N PHE A 257 -3.08 3.17 6.05
CA PHE A 257 -3.79 2.01 5.51
C PHE A 257 -2.94 1.19 4.54
N GLY A 258 -3.13 -0.13 4.60
CA GLY A 258 -2.73 -1.02 3.50
C GLY A 258 -3.55 -0.75 2.23
N ASN A 259 -3.03 -1.22 1.11
CA ASN A 259 -3.63 -1.03 -0.21
C ASN A 259 -4.02 -2.37 -0.82
N GLU A 260 -5.24 -2.47 -1.36
CA GLU A 260 -5.74 -3.66 -2.05
C GLU A 260 -4.77 -4.16 -3.13
N ARG A 261 -4.23 -3.28 -3.98
CA ARG A 261 -3.31 -3.69 -5.04
C ARG A 261 -2.04 -4.32 -4.51
N VAL A 262 -1.58 -3.92 -3.32
CA VAL A 262 -0.45 -4.59 -2.64
C VAL A 262 -0.88 -5.95 -2.13
N PHE A 263 -2.05 -6.05 -1.49
CA PHE A 263 -2.55 -7.32 -0.96
C PHE A 263 -2.80 -8.36 -2.05
N SER A 264 -3.43 -7.98 -3.16
CA SER A 264 -3.66 -8.86 -4.31
C SER A 264 -2.38 -9.32 -5.00
N MET A 265 -1.25 -8.67 -4.72
CA MET A 265 0.06 -9.01 -5.25
C MET A 265 0.96 -9.70 -4.21
N LEU A 266 0.44 -10.05 -3.03
CA LEU A 266 1.24 -10.80 -2.06
C LEU A 266 1.64 -12.16 -2.64
N PRO A 267 2.92 -12.56 -2.49
CA PRO A 267 3.39 -13.84 -2.99
C PRO A 267 2.71 -14.98 -2.24
N GLU A 268 2.46 -16.08 -2.95
CA GLU A 268 2.08 -17.35 -2.35
C GLU A 268 3.20 -17.80 -1.40
N LEU A 269 2.83 -18.28 -0.21
CA LEU A 269 3.77 -18.82 0.78
C LEU A 269 3.50 -20.32 0.97
N PRO A 270 4.51 -21.13 1.30
CA PRO A 270 4.31 -22.52 1.69
C PRO A 270 3.21 -22.68 2.74
N ARG A 271 2.33 -23.68 2.54
CA ARG A 271 1.20 -23.97 3.45
C ARG A 271 1.24 -25.37 4.05
N ASP A 272 2.30 -26.12 3.76
CA ASP A 272 2.55 -27.50 4.19
C ASP A 272 3.56 -27.60 5.34
N ARG A 273 4.21 -26.48 5.69
CA ARG A 273 5.18 -26.39 6.78
C ARG A 273 5.23 -25.00 7.41
N LEU A 274 5.66 -24.99 8.67
CA LEU A 274 5.95 -23.78 9.40
C LEU A 274 7.33 -23.28 8.99
N LEU A 275 7.43 -22.01 8.63
CA LEU A 275 8.69 -21.37 8.26
C LEU A 275 9.22 -20.54 9.43
N SER A 276 10.52 -20.67 9.69
CA SER A 276 11.25 -19.66 10.46
C SER A 276 11.47 -18.40 9.61
N ASP A 277 11.85 -17.28 10.23
CA ASP A 277 12.22 -16.08 9.47
C ASP A 277 13.38 -16.35 8.51
N ALA A 278 14.36 -17.17 8.91
CA ALA A 278 15.46 -17.60 8.05
C ALA A 278 14.97 -18.38 6.81
N ASP A 279 13.98 -19.27 6.97
CA ASP A 279 13.40 -20.00 5.85
C ASP A 279 12.67 -19.07 4.88
N VAL A 280 11.97 -18.04 5.41
CA VAL A 280 11.28 -17.04 4.58
C VAL A 280 12.30 -16.19 3.82
N TYR A 281 13.38 -15.73 4.47
CA TYR A 281 14.45 -15.00 3.78
C TYR A 281 15.08 -15.82 2.66
N ALA A 282 15.38 -17.10 2.93
CA ALA A 282 15.92 -18.01 1.94
C ALA A 282 14.92 -18.25 0.79
N HIS A 283 13.61 -18.35 1.08
CA HIS A 283 12.57 -18.52 0.06
C HIS A 283 12.50 -17.37 -0.96
N PHE A 284 12.89 -16.15 -0.55
CA PHE A 284 12.95 -14.97 -1.41
C PHE A 284 14.36 -14.58 -1.83
N ASP A 285 15.35 -15.44 -1.60
CA ASP A 285 16.74 -15.22 -2.01
C ASP A 285 17.32 -13.90 -1.46
N LEU A 286 16.95 -13.54 -0.22
CA LEU A 286 17.50 -12.36 0.43
C LEU A 286 18.96 -12.58 0.83
N VAL A 287 19.80 -11.58 0.58
CA VAL A 287 21.19 -11.55 1.06
C VAL A 287 21.27 -10.95 2.46
N GLN A 288 22.38 -11.15 3.16
CA GLN A 288 22.53 -10.73 4.56
C GLN A 288 22.27 -9.22 4.76
N GLU A 289 22.74 -8.35 3.86
CA GLU A 289 22.48 -6.90 3.94
C GLU A 289 20.98 -6.57 3.91
N GLU A 290 20.18 -7.32 3.14
CA GLU A 290 18.73 -7.12 3.06
C GLU A 290 18.03 -7.68 4.30
N VAL A 291 18.50 -8.80 4.84
CA VAL A 291 18.01 -9.37 6.10
C VAL A 291 18.25 -8.39 7.26
N ASP A 292 19.46 -7.87 7.38
CA ASP A 292 19.83 -6.90 8.40
C ASP A 292 18.98 -5.63 8.29
N TYR A 293 18.74 -5.16 7.06
CA TYR A 293 17.87 -4.02 6.78
C TYR A 293 16.43 -4.27 7.25
N VAL A 294 15.85 -5.43 6.94
CA VAL A 294 14.50 -5.81 7.39
C VAL A 294 14.41 -5.79 8.92
N GLU A 295 15.36 -6.44 9.60
CA GLU A 295 15.36 -6.57 11.05
C GLU A 295 15.57 -5.23 11.77
N GLU A 296 16.48 -4.38 11.26
CA GLU A 296 16.65 -3.01 11.78
C GLU A 296 15.36 -2.19 11.67
N HIS A 297 14.65 -2.32 10.54
CA HIS A 297 13.40 -1.58 10.31
C HIS A 297 12.25 -2.10 11.18
N LEU A 298 12.30 -3.35 11.64
CA LEU A 298 11.29 -3.91 12.54
C LEU A 298 11.64 -3.72 14.02
N ALA A 299 12.91 -3.49 14.34
CA ALA A 299 13.35 -3.24 15.69
C ALA A 299 12.51 -2.12 16.34
N PRO A 300 12.06 -2.30 17.59
CA PRO A 300 11.33 -1.26 18.29
C PRO A 300 12.22 -0.01 18.36
N GLY A 301 11.78 1.06 17.70
CA GLY A 301 12.58 2.28 17.61
C GLY A 301 12.98 2.73 19.01
N ARG A 302 14.29 2.87 19.27
CA ARG A 302 14.77 3.69 20.39
C ARG A 302 14.08 5.04 20.21
N ARG A 303 13.16 5.39 21.11
CA ARG A 303 12.60 6.74 21.18
C ARG A 303 13.80 7.69 21.18
N LYS A 304 14.07 8.34 20.06
CA LYS A 304 14.92 9.53 20.07
C LYS A 304 14.13 10.53 20.92
N SER A 305 14.57 10.70 22.16
CA SER A 305 14.13 11.81 23.00
C SER A 305 14.31 13.06 22.17
N LYS A 306 13.20 13.74 21.86
CA LYS A 306 13.25 15.11 21.40
C LYS A 306 13.83 15.99 22.49
#